data_AF-A0A955CMQ4-F1
#
_entry.id   AF-A0A955CMQ4-F1
#
_cell.length_a   1.000
_cell.length_b   1.000
_cell.length_c   1.000
_cell.angle_alpha   90.00
_cell.angle_beta   90.00
_cell.angle_gamma   90.00
#
_symmetry.space_group_name_H-M   'P 1'
#
loop_
_entity.id
_entity.type
_entity.pdbx_description
1 polymer ?
#
loop_
_entity_poly.entity_id
_entity_poly.type
_entity_poly.pdbx_seq_one_letter_code
_entity_poly.pdbx_strand_id
1 'polypeptide(L)' 'MSDRPTLTTAEGCPIVDNQNSLTAGPRGPLLMQDVQLLEQMQHFNRERIPERV' A
#
# COMPACT_ATOMS: atom_id res chain seq x y z
N MET A 1 -19.79 -2.45 -18.80
CA MET A 1 -18.44 -2.27 -18.20
C MET A 1 -18.37 -3.26 -17.05
N SER A 2 -17.35 -4.12 -17.01
CA SER A 2 -17.18 -5.03 -15.87
C SER A 2 -17.00 -4.18 -14.61
N ASP A 3 -17.85 -4.38 -13.63
CA ASP A 3 -17.79 -3.69 -12.34
C ASP A 3 -16.47 -4.10 -11.67
N ARG A 4 -15.51 -3.17 -11.60
CA ARG A 4 -14.20 -3.41 -11.00
C ARG A 4 -14.22 -2.81 -9.59
N PRO A 5 -13.93 -3.60 -8.54
CA PRO A 5 -13.87 -3.05 -7.20
C PRO A 5 -12.77 -1.99 -7.13
N THR A 6 -13.09 -0.86 -6.47
CA THR A 6 -12.12 0.19 -6.18
C THR A 6 -11.01 -0.36 -5.31
N LEU A 7 -9.76 -0.06 -5.65
CA LEU A 7 -8.63 -0.41 -4.78
C LEU A 7 -8.68 0.46 -3.53
N THR A 8 -8.56 -0.16 -2.36
CA THR A 8 -8.63 0.54 -1.07
C THR A 8 -7.50 0.14 -0.15
N THR A 9 -7.24 0.97 0.86
CA THR A 9 -6.52 0.56 2.07
C THR A 9 -7.35 -0.44 2.89
N ALA A 10 -6.76 -1.05 3.91
CA ALA A 10 -7.42 -1.96 4.84
C ALA A 10 -8.57 -1.27 5.62
N GLU A 11 -8.46 0.04 5.83
CA GLU A 11 -9.50 0.87 6.44
C GLU A 11 -10.59 1.31 5.43
N GLY A 12 -10.52 0.86 4.17
CA GLY A 12 -11.51 1.14 3.13
C GLY A 12 -11.35 2.51 2.45
N CYS A 13 -10.24 3.22 2.66
CA CYS A 13 -9.97 4.47 1.96
C CYS A 13 -9.58 4.18 0.50
N PRO A 14 -10.19 4.84 -0.50
CA PRO A 14 -9.86 4.60 -1.90
C PRO A 14 -8.43 5.05 -2.24
N ILE A 15 -7.70 4.20 -2.97
CA ILE A 15 -6.35 4.47 -3.46
C ILE A 15 -6.44 5.07 -4.86
N VAL A 16 -5.89 6.28 -5.02
CA VAL A 16 -5.89 7.02 -6.29
C VAL A 16 -4.68 6.70 -7.17
N ASP A 17 -3.51 6.46 -6.56
CA ASP A 17 -2.28 6.07 -7.26
C ASP A 17 -1.59 4.94 -6.49
N ASN A 18 -1.31 3.82 -7.17
CA ASN A 18 -0.65 2.65 -6.62
C ASN A 18 0.69 2.35 -7.30
N GLN A 19 1.17 3.27 -8.14
CA GLN A 19 2.43 3.11 -8.88
C GLN A 19 3.55 3.99 -8.34
N ASN A 20 3.23 4.96 -7.49
CA ASN A 20 4.18 5.92 -6.94
C ASN A 20 4.04 6.07 -5.42
N SER A 21 5.18 6.30 -4.77
CA SER A 21 5.24 6.67 -3.35
C SER A 21 5.17 8.19 -3.16
N LEU A 22 4.63 8.63 -2.02
CA LEU A 22 4.62 10.03 -1.63
C LEU A 22 6.02 10.47 -1.15
N THR A 23 6.58 11.46 -1.86
CA THR A 23 7.95 11.94 -1.67
C THR A 23 7.99 13.46 -1.57
N ALA A 24 9.05 14.02 -0.98
CA ALA A 24 9.30 15.46 -0.93
C ALA A 24 9.78 16.01 -2.29
N GLY A 25 8.92 15.91 -3.31
CA GLY A 25 9.21 16.22 -4.71
C GLY A 25 9.61 14.97 -5.53
N PRO A 26 9.64 15.04 -6.88
CA PRO A 26 9.75 13.85 -7.74
C PRO A 26 10.99 12.97 -7.56
N ARG A 27 12.06 13.53 -6.98
CA ARG A 27 13.31 12.83 -6.62
C ARG A 27 13.72 13.10 -5.17
N GLY A 28 12.75 13.49 -4.34
CA GLY A 28 12.96 13.75 -2.93
C GLY A 28 12.93 12.48 -2.08
N PRO A 29 13.27 12.59 -0.79
CA PRO A 29 13.12 11.49 0.15
C PRO A 29 11.65 11.11 0.35
N LEU A 30 11.42 9.87 0.79
CA LEU A 30 10.11 9.32 1.09
C LEU A 30 9.54 9.95 2.36
N LEU A 31 8.24 10.26 2.35
CA LEU A 31 7.56 10.86 3.50
C LEU A 31 6.95 9.79 4.41
N MET A 32 7.17 9.90 5.72
CA MET A 32 6.53 9.02 6.73
C MET A 32 5.00 9.14 6.77
N GLN A 33 4.44 10.16 6.13
CA GLN A 33 3.01 10.40 6.01
C GLN A 33 2.36 9.51 4.93
N ASP A 34 3.15 8.78 4.14
CA ASP A 34 2.67 7.80 3.17
C ASP A 34 2.11 6.55 3.86
N VAL A 35 0.90 6.67 4.39
CA VAL A 35 0.22 5.59 5.12
C VAL A 35 -0.09 4.40 4.23
N GLN A 36 -0.44 4.63 2.95
CA GLN A 36 -0.74 3.59 1.98
C GLN A 36 0.47 2.68 1.75
N LEU A 37 1.64 3.27 1.47
CA LEU A 37 2.85 2.50 1.23
C LEU A 37 3.27 1.70 2.46
N LEU A 38 3.24 2.34 3.64
CA LEU A 38 3.65 1.72 4.88
C LEU A 38 2.77 0.51 5.19
N GLU A 39 1.46 0.65 5.05
CA GLU A 39 0.49 -0.42 5.28
C GLU A 39 0.73 -1.61 4.34
N GLN A 40 0.88 -1.35 3.03
CA GLN A 40 1.12 -2.40 2.04
C GLN A 40 2.40 -3.20 2.33
N MET A 41 3.49 -2.50 2.67
CA MET A 41 4.76 -3.13 3.03
C MET A 41 4.66 -3.90 4.35
N GLN A 42 3.94 -3.36 5.34
CA GLN A 42 3.73 -4.03 6.62
C GLN A 42 2.96 -5.34 6.47
N HIS A 43 1.93 -5.35 5.61
CA HIS A 43 1.15 -6.54 5.34
C HIS A 43 1.99 -7.59 4.59
N PHE A 44 2.71 -7.17 3.53
CA PHE A 44 3.59 -8.05 2.77
C PHE A 44 4.65 -8.71 3.64
N ASN A 45 5.30 -7.94 4.53
CA ASN A 45 6.32 -8.47 5.44
C ASN A 45 5.80 -9.54 6.42
N ARG A 46 4.48 -9.64 6.61
CA ARG A 46 3.82 -10.57 7.55
C ARG A 46 2.99 -11.65 6.86
N GLU A 47 3.15 -11.83 5.56
CA GLU A 47 2.38 -12.83 4.80
C GLU A 47 2.73 -14.28 5.19
N ARG A 48 3.96 -14.52 5.64
CA ARG A 48 4.43 -15.88 5.90
C ARG A 48 4.10 -16.30 7.33
N ILE A 49 3.54 -17.50 7.45
CA ILE A 49 3.28 -18.21 8.70
C ILE A 49 4.08 -19.52 8.72
N PRO A 50 4.33 -20.12 9.90
CA PRO A 50 5.00 -21.41 9.99
C PRO A 50 4.30 -22.51 9.18
N GLU A 51 5.09 -23.42 8.59
CA GLU A 51 4.57 -24.60 7.93
C GLU A 51 4.13 -25.69 8.92
N ARG A 52 3.33 -26.65 8.46
CA ARG A 52 2.92 -27.80 9.28
C ARG A 52 4.05 -28.84 9.26
N VAL A 53 4.36 -29.40 10.43
CA VAL A 53 5.33 -30.51 10.62
C VAL A 53 4.66 -31.85 10.41
#